data_AF-A0A7C2VTW4-F1
#
_entry.id   AF-A0A7C2VTW4-F1
#
_cell.length_a   1.000
_cell.length_b   1.000
_cell.length_c   1.000
_cell.angle_alpha   90.00
_cell.angle_beta   90.00
_cell.angle_gamma   90.00
#
_symmetry.space_group_name_H-M   'P 1'
#
loop_
_entity.id
_entity.type
_entity.pdbx_description
1 polymer ?
#
loop_
_entity_poly.entity_id
_entity_poly.type
_entity_poly.pdbx_seq_one_letter_code
_entity_poly.pdbx_strand_id
1 'polypeptide(L)'
;DTDNVFRDNLIARNGIYGIYFRNESEPMGAHRNLIEGNEILDNGSNDKGYGIYVDGETHDITVTGNTIEGSPYGVFVGPKATRIIIRGNAFKNISVEPIHQESENSEVGSTDNRIE
;
A
#
# COMPACT_ATOMS: atom_id res chain seq x y z
N ASP A 1 -9.71 -2.86 -12.10
CA ASP A 1 -9.00 -3.93 -11.34
C ASP A 1 -9.56 -3.98 -9.94
N THR A 2 -10.73 -4.61 -9.78
CA THR A 2 -11.61 -4.38 -8.63
C THR A 2 -12.03 -5.70 -8.02
N ASP A 3 -12.29 -5.73 -6.71
CA ASP A 3 -12.78 -6.91 -5.97
C ASP A 3 -11.81 -8.12 -6.02
N ASN A 4 -10.50 -7.87 -6.05
CA ASN A 4 -9.49 -8.93 -6.01
C ASN A 4 -8.94 -9.13 -4.61
N VAL A 5 -8.39 -10.33 -4.39
CA VAL A 5 -7.69 -10.70 -3.15
C VAL A 5 -6.24 -11.07 -3.48
N PHE A 6 -5.31 -10.35 -2.88
CA PHE A 6 -3.88 -10.61 -2.89
C PHE A 6 -3.56 -11.22 -1.53
N ARG A 7 -3.38 -12.54 -1.49
CA ARG A 7 -3.15 -13.28 -0.24
C ARG A 7 -1.97 -14.24 -0.32
N ASP A 8 -1.18 -14.28 0.75
CA ASP A 8 -0.07 -15.23 0.97
C ASP A 8 0.96 -15.24 -0.18
N ASN A 9 1.24 -14.05 -0.76
CA ASN A 9 2.23 -13.90 -1.82
C ASN A 9 3.56 -13.35 -1.28
N LEU A 10 4.64 -13.72 -1.98
CA LEU A 10 5.93 -13.03 -1.90
C LEU A 10 6.06 -12.06 -3.08
N ILE A 11 6.13 -10.76 -2.78
CA ILE A 11 6.26 -9.66 -3.75
C ILE A 11 7.56 -8.94 -3.45
N ALA A 12 8.63 -9.28 -4.18
CA ALA A 12 9.97 -8.84 -3.80
C ALA A 12 10.85 -8.34 -4.94
N ARG A 13 11.74 -7.40 -4.60
CA ARG A 13 12.80 -6.87 -5.47
C ARG A 13 12.30 -6.30 -6.80
N ASN A 14 11.11 -5.71 -6.80
CA ASN A 14 10.64 -4.93 -7.93
C ASN A 14 11.36 -3.57 -7.98
N GLY A 15 11.53 -3.01 -9.18
CA GLY A 15 12.34 -1.80 -9.36
C GLY A 15 11.78 -0.53 -8.71
N ILE A 16 10.45 -0.44 -8.48
CA ILE A 16 9.82 0.75 -7.86
C ILE A 16 8.70 0.35 -6.90
N TYR A 17 7.70 -0.40 -7.37
CA TYR A 17 6.50 -0.71 -6.60
C TYR A 17 6.37 -2.20 -6.37
N GLY A 18 6.00 -2.62 -5.15
CA GLY A 18 5.51 -3.99 -4.92
C GLY A 18 4.11 -4.17 -5.53
N ILE A 19 3.15 -3.38 -5.07
CA ILE A 19 1.78 -3.29 -5.62
C ILE A 19 1.51 -1.86 -6.05
N TYR A 20 0.96 -1.65 -7.25
CA TYR A 20 0.63 -0.33 -7.77
C TYR A 20 -0.81 -0.28 -8.30
N PHE A 21 -1.66 0.49 -7.62
CA PHE A 21 -2.95 0.93 -8.14
C PHE A 21 -2.76 2.27 -8.85
N ARG A 22 -3.02 2.27 -10.16
CA ARG A 22 -2.64 3.35 -11.07
C ARG A 22 -3.53 4.58 -10.91
N ASN A 23 -3.00 5.73 -11.33
CA ASN A 23 -3.75 6.97 -11.43
C ASN A 23 -4.82 6.90 -12.54
N GLU A 24 -5.96 6.34 -12.18
CA GLU A 24 -7.12 6.18 -13.06
C GLU A 24 -8.31 6.97 -12.50
N SER A 25 -9.24 7.34 -13.39
CA SER A 25 -10.54 7.93 -13.01
C SER A 25 -11.41 6.94 -12.25
N GLU A 26 -12.42 7.41 -11.51
CA GLU A 26 -13.28 6.55 -10.67
C GLU A 26 -13.84 5.31 -11.40
N PRO A 27 -14.36 5.36 -12.64
CA PRO A 27 -14.91 4.15 -13.28
C PRO A 27 -13.85 3.07 -13.59
N MET A 28 -12.58 3.44 -13.58
CA MET A 28 -11.43 2.60 -13.95
C MET A 28 -10.51 2.30 -12.75
N GLY A 29 -10.83 2.83 -11.56
CA GLY A 29 -10.02 2.67 -10.37
C GLY A 29 -9.96 1.23 -9.88
N ALA A 30 -8.97 0.95 -9.03
CA ALA A 30 -8.73 -0.39 -8.52
C ALA A 30 -9.45 -0.61 -7.18
N HIS A 31 -10.79 -0.56 -7.16
CA HIS A 31 -11.54 -0.48 -5.90
C HIS A 31 -11.67 -1.82 -5.17
N ARG A 32 -11.99 -1.76 -3.87
CA ARG A 32 -12.43 -2.91 -3.06
C ARG A 32 -11.47 -4.10 -3.08
N ASN A 33 -10.18 -3.85 -3.29
CA ASN A 33 -9.18 -4.91 -3.24
C ASN A 33 -8.75 -5.17 -1.78
N LEU A 34 -8.51 -6.44 -1.48
CA LEU A 34 -7.97 -6.92 -0.20
C LEU A 34 -6.53 -7.38 -0.40
N ILE A 35 -5.62 -6.82 0.38
CA ILE A 35 -4.20 -7.19 0.41
C ILE A 35 -3.90 -7.71 1.80
N GLU A 36 -3.72 -9.03 1.94
CA GLU A 36 -3.56 -9.65 3.25
C GLU A 36 -2.51 -10.76 3.33
N GLY A 37 -1.80 -10.85 4.46
CA GLY A 37 -0.85 -11.93 4.71
C GLY A 37 0.33 -12.02 3.73
N ASN A 38 0.61 -10.97 2.95
CA ASN A 38 1.71 -10.98 1.98
C ASN A 38 3.04 -10.57 2.62
N GLU A 39 4.13 -11.04 2.03
CA GLU A 39 5.49 -10.58 2.26
C GLU A 39 5.91 -9.65 1.11
N ILE A 40 6.01 -8.35 1.38
CA ILE A 40 6.30 -7.31 0.39
C ILE A 40 7.67 -6.72 0.70
N LEU A 41 8.70 -7.24 0.04
CA LEU A 41 10.10 -7.11 0.49
C LEU A 41 11.00 -6.40 -0.53
N ASP A 42 11.80 -5.45 -0.08
CA ASP A 42 12.89 -4.83 -0.84
C ASP A 42 12.45 -4.26 -2.20
N ASN A 43 11.26 -3.63 -2.26
CA ASN A 43 10.76 -3.02 -3.49
C ASN A 43 11.24 -1.58 -3.62
N GLY A 44 11.80 -1.25 -4.77
CA GLY A 44 12.38 0.06 -5.09
C GLY A 44 13.90 0.09 -5.12
N SER A 45 14.43 1.30 -5.28
CA SER A 45 15.87 1.57 -5.24
C SER A 45 16.14 2.90 -4.54
N ASN A 46 17.18 2.95 -3.69
CA ASN A 46 17.72 4.11 -2.96
C ASN A 46 16.67 5.14 -2.48
N ASP A 47 16.18 6.00 -3.36
CA ASP A 47 15.37 7.19 -3.04
C ASP A 47 13.92 7.08 -3.53
N LYS A 48 13.57 6.02 -4.25
CA LYS A 48 12.25 5.82 -4.85
C LYS A 48 11.83 4.37 -4.76
N GLY A 49 10.86 4.09 -3.89
CA GLY A 49 10.36 2.74 -3.69
C GLY A 49 9.21 2.65 -2.72
N TYR A 50 8.24 1.79 -3.03
CA TYR A 50 7.02 1.62 -2.25
C TYR A 50 6.66 0.15 -2.15
N GLY A 51 6.30 -0.31 -0.96
CA GLY A 51 5.66 -1.61 -0.80
C GLY A 51 4.32 -1.63 -1.55
N ILE A 52 3.44 -0.69 -1.23
CA ILE A 52 2.13 -0.51 -1.87
C ILE A 52 1.94 0.97 -2.24
N TYR A 53 1.55 1.26 -3.47
CA TYR A 53 1.25 2.60 -3.96
C TYR A 53 -0.19 2.67 -4.45
N VAL A 54 -1.03 3.42 -3.74
CA VAL A 54 -2.44 3.62 -4.06
C VAL A 54 -2.64 5.00 -4.66
N ASP A 55 -2.89 5.07 -5.96
CA ASP A 55 -3.12 6.33 -6.69
C ASP A 55 -4.50 6.33 -7.38
N GLY A 56 -4.83 7.45 -8.03
CA GLY A 56 -6.08 7.65 -8.75
C GLY A 56 -7.28 7.79 -7.83
N GLU A 57 -8.47 7.77 -8.43
CA GLU A 57 -9.75 7.81 -7.71
C GLU A 57 -10.11 6.41 -7.17
N THR A 58 -9.13 5.75 -6.54
CA THR A 58 -9.24 4.40 -5.98
C THR A 58 -9.87 4.46 -4.59
N HIS A 59 -10.72 3.49 -4.25
CA HIS A 59 -11.36 3.48 -2.93
C HIS A 59 -11.63 2.09 -2.35
N ASP A 60 -11.89 2.04 -1.05
CA ASP A 60 -12.24 0.83 -0.29
C ASP A 60 -11.14 -0.26 -0.30
N ILE A 61 -9.88 0.15 -0.24
CA ILE A 61 -8.76 -0.80 -0.15
C ILE A 61 -8.53 -1.20 1.30
N THR A 62 -8.35 -2.50 1.54
CA THR A 62 -7.92 -3.02 2.85
C THR A 62 -6.54 -3.65 2.74
N VAL A 63 -5.59 -3.15 3.51
CA VAL A 63 -4.24 -3.68 3.66
C VAL A 63 -4.10 -4.20 5.10
N THR A 64 -4.01 -5.53 5.28
CA THR A 64 -4.01 -6.11 6.62
C THR A 64 -3.13 -7.33 6.82
N GLY A 65 -2.44 -7.42 7.95
CA GLY A 65 -1.64 -8.61 8.28
C GLY A 65 -0.45 -8.85 7.35
N ASN A 66 -0.01 -7.85 6.58
CA ASN A 66 1.15 -7.98 5.69
C ASN A 66 2.44 -7.67 6.44
N THR A 67 3.54 -8.23 5.96
CA THR A 67 4.90 -7.77 6.30
C THR A 67 5.43 -6.94 5.14
N ILE A 68 5.76 -5.68 5.37
CA ILE A 68 6.30 -4.75 4.38
C ILE A 68 7.69 -4.33 4.86
N GLU A 69 8.72 -4.63 4.08
CA GLU A 69 10.10 -4.50 4.53
C GLU A 69 11.03 -3.92 3.45
N GLY A 70 11.99 -3.09 3.88
CA GLY A 70 13.16 -2.71 3.07
C GLY A 70 12.90 -1.68 1.97
N SER A 71 11.64 -1.34 1.69
CA SER A 71 11.27 -0.23 0.81
C SER A 71 11.43 1.13 1.49
N PRO A 72 11.76 2.21 0.76
CA PRO A 72 11.73 3.57 1.29
C PRO A 72 10.39 3.95 1.95
N TYR A 73 9.28 3.63 1.28
CA TYR A 73 7.94 3.81 1.81
C TYR A 73 7.24 2.46 1.96
N GLY A 74 6.44 2.31 3.02
CA GLY A 74 5.61 1.12 3.20
C GLY A 74 4.36 1.16 2.32
N VAL A 75 3.39 2.00 2.69
CA VAL A 75 2.18 2.27 1.91
C VAL A 75 2.08 3.76 1.59
N PHE A 76 1.90 4.11 0.32
CA PHE A 76 1.55 5.46 -0.11
C PHE A 76 0.08 5.54 -0.49
N VAL A 77 -0.62 6.58 0.00
CA VAL A 77 -2.01 6.87 -0.31
C VAL A 77 -2.09 8.25 -0.97
N GLY A 78 -2.34 8.24 -2.29
CA GLY A 78 -2.42 9.42 -3.11
C GLY A 78 -3.65 10.29 -2.81
N PRO A 79 -3.66 11.55 -3.26
CA PRO A 79 -4.58 12.58 -2.78
C PRO A 79 -6.06 12.27 -3.08
N LYS A 80 -6.33 11.55 -4.18
CA LYS A 80 -7.68 11.20 -4.64
C LYS A 80 -8.21 9.87 -4.07
N ALA A 81 -7.37 9.08 -3.42
CA ALA A 81 -7.75 7.76 -2.93
C ALA A 81 -8.58 7.89 -1.65
N THR A 82 -9.69 7.15 -1.51
CA THR A 82 -10.60 7.28 -0.35
C THR A 82 -10.90 5.96 0.36
N ARG A 83 -11.20 6.02 1.67
CA ARG A 83 -11.56 4.85 2.50
C ARG A 83 -10.50 3.73 2.41
N ILE A 84 -9.26 4.07 2.75
CA ILE A 84 -8.14 3.14 2.73
C ILE A 84 -7.86 2.66 4.15
N ILE A 85 -8.01 1.37 4.41
CA ILE A 85 -7.78 0.78 5.74
C ILE A 85 -6.44 0.07 5.74
N ILE A 86 -5.54 0.47 6.64
CA ILE A 86 -4.21 -0.13 6.80
C ILE A 86 -4.10 -0.60 8.25
N ARG A 87 -4.26 -1.89 8.54
CA ARG A 87 -4.30 -2.36 9.93
C ARG A 87 -3.57 -3.67 10.18
N GLY A 88 -2.93 -3.78 11.35
CA GLY A 88 -2.28 -5.02 11.76
C GLY A 88 -1.12 -5.45 10.86
N ASN A 89 -0.49 -4.53 10.13
CA ASN A 89 0.68 -4.82 9.30
C ASN A 89 1.97 -4.64 10.11
N ALA A 90 3.04 -5.33 9.70
CA ALA A 90 4.38 -5.11 10.21
C ALA A 90 5.20 -4.36 9.16
N PHE A 91 5.66 -3.16 9.50
CA PHE A 91 6.56 -2.35 8.70
C PHE A 91 7.97 -2.48 9.28
N LYS A 92 8.91 -3.00 8.51
CA LYS A 92 10.27 -3.26 8.98
C LYS A 92 11.29 -2.56 8.10
N ASN A 93 12.34 -1.99 8.69
CA ASN A 93 13.45 -1.42 7.91
C ASN A 93 12.99 -0.42 6.82
N ILE A 94 11.91 0.32 7.08
CA ILE A 94 11.39 1.33 6.15
C ILE A 94 12.22 2.61 6.31
N SER A 95 12.87 3.07 5.24
CA SER A 95 13.89 4.11 5.36
C SER A 95 13.37 5.56 5.30
N VAL A 96 12.14 5.78 4.83
CA VAL A 96 11.50 7.11 4.79
C VAL A 96 10.30 7.15 5.73
N GLU A 97 9.20 6.47 5.37
CA GLU A 97 8.03 6.41 6.25
C GLU A 97 7.13 5.19 5.99
N PRO A 98 6.60 4.53 7.03
CA PRO A 98 5.73 3.37 6.90
C PRO A 98 4.42 3.64 6.14
N ILE A 99 3.76 4.77 6.40
CA ILE A 99 2.51 5.15 5.73
C ILE A 99 2.60 6.63 5.37
N HIS A 100 2.66 6.94 4.08
CA HIS A 100 2.58 8.30 3.56
C HIS A 100 1.17 8.56 3.03
N GLN A 101 0.50 9.59 3.53
CA GLN A 101 -0.85 9.95 3.14
C GLN A 101 -0.90 11.39 2.63
N GLU A 102 -1.35 11.55 1.39
CA GLU A 102 -1.66 12.87 0.79
C GLU A 102 -3.17 13.12 0.67
N SER A 103 -4.00 12.12 0.96
CA SER A 103 -5.45 12.28 0.81
C SER A 103 -6.06 13.15 1.91
N GLU A 104 -6.62 14.29 1.49
CA GLU A 104 -7.23 15.31 2.36
C GLU A 104 -8.64 14.94 2.84
N ASN A 105 -9.36 14.07 2.12
CA ASN A 105 -10.78 13.77 2.36
C ASN A 105 -11.04 12.30 2.73
N SER A 106 -10.01 11.60 3.19
CA SER A 106 -10.08 10.14 3.33
C SER A 106 -9.93 9.71 4.77
N GLU A 107 -10.90 8.90 5.20
CA GLU A 107 -10.75 8.04 6.37
C GLU A 107 -9.66 7.00 6.05
N VAL A 108 -8.41 7.39 6.27
CA VAL A 108 -7.29 6.45 6.30
C VAL A 108 -7.20 5.92 7.72
N GLY A 109 -7.74 4.73 7.93
CA GLY A 109 -7.68 4.06 9.21
C GLY A 109 -6.34 3.33 9.35
N SER A 110 -5.42 3.86 10.16
CA SER A 110 -4.18 3.17 10.55
C SER A 110 -4.26 2.75 12.01
N THR A 111 -4.40 1.45 12.26
CA THR A 111 -4.52 0.89 13.62
C THR A 111 -3.73 -0.42 13.75
N ASP A 112 -3.20 -0.69 14.94
CA ASP A 112 -2.51 -1.95 15.27
C ASP A 112 -1.31 -2.30 14.38
N ASN A 113 -0.79 -1.35 13.59
CA ASN A 113 0.40 -1.54 12.78
C ASN A 113 1.65 -1.51 13.67
N ARG A 114 2.58 -2.43 13.45
CA ARG A 114 3.89 -2.47 14.11
C ARG A 114 4.92 -1.81 13.21
N ILE A 115 5.74 -0.93 13.78
CA ILE A 115 6.86 -0.28 13.09
C ILE A 115 8.12 -0.74 13.81
N GLU A 116 8.98 -1.45 13.09
CA GLU A 116 10.15 -2.19 13.59
C GLU A 116 11.44 -1.76 12.87
#